data_AF-A0A960IMZ2-F1
#
_entry.id   AF-A0A960IMZ2-F1
#
_cell.length_a   1.000
_cell.length_b   1.000
_cell.length_c   1.000
_cell.angle_alpha   90.00
_cell.angle_beta   90.00
_cell.angle_gamma   90.00
#
_symmetry.space_group_name_H-M   'P 1'
#
loop_
_entity.id
_entity.type
_entity.pdbx_description
1 polymer ?
#
loop_
_entity_poly.entity_id
_entity_poly.type
_entity_poly.pdbx_seq_one_letter_code
_entity_poly.pdbx_strand_id
1 'polypeptide(L)' 'TGAFWFTQSSNLEILVKTLDFGDKILVIYGSLSDFEYAIRVTDTTTGAVKVYENAAGNFCGGLDDNAF' A
#
# COMPACT_ATOMS: atom_id res chain seq x y z
N THR A 1 3.42 -2.48 -9.51
CA THR A 1 4.18 -1.79 -8.44
C THR A 1 4.09 -0.31 -8.64
N GLY A 2 3.95 0.46 -7.56
CA GLY A 2 3.99 1.92 -7.55
C GLY A 2 4.85 2.44 -6.40
N ALA A 3 5.54 3.55 -6.60
CA ALA A 3 6.26 4.28 -5.57
C ALA A 3 5.68 5.69 -5.45
N PHE A 4 5.54 6.17 -4.22
CA PHE A 4 4.84 7.40 -3.91
C PHE A 4 5.69 8.30 -3.01
N TRP A 5 5.44 9.59 -3.13
CA TRP A 5 6.03 10.65 -2.30
C TRP A 5 4.91 11.60 -1.84
N PHE A 6 5.14 12.33 -0.76
CA PHE A 6 4.18 13.32 -0.26
C PHE A 6 4.52 14.75 -0.67
N THR A 7 5.79 15.13 -0.54
CA THR A 7 6.21 16.55 -0.69
C THR A 7 7.04 16.78 -1.96
N GLN A 8 8.01 15.91 -2.23
CA GLN A 8 8.93 16.04 -3.36
C GLN A 8 9.18 14.70 -4.03
N SER A 9 9.21 14.67 -5.36
CA SER A 9 9.37 13.43 -6.14
C SER A 9 10.71 12.72 -5.95
N SER A 10 11.72 13.43 -5.43
CA SER A 10 13.02 12.87 -5.07
C SER A 10 13.07 12.20 -3.69
N ASN A 11 12.03 12.34 -2.86
CA ASN A 11 11.94 11.71 -1.54
C ASN A 11 10.86 10.64 -1.56
N LEU A 12 11.23 9.39 -1.88
CA LEU A 12 10.28 8.29 -1.89
C LEU A 12 9.87 7.94 -0.46
N GLU A 13 8.57 7.74 -0.27
CA GLU A 13 7.97 7.55 1.04
C GLU A 13 7.34 6.17 1.17
N ILE A 14 6.67 5.68 0.12
CA ILE A 14 5.95 4.41 0.15
C ILE A 14 6.19 3.65 -1.15
N LEU A 15 6.49 2.36 -1.03
CA LEU A 15 6.43 1.40 -2.13
C LEU A 15 5.19 0.51 -1.94
N VAL A 16 4.39 0.32 -2.99
CA VAL A 16 3.23 -0.59 -2.99
C VAL A 16 3.35 -1.58 -4.15
N LYS A 17 3.11 -2.85 -3.86
CA LYS A 17 3.13 -3.95 -4.82
C LYS A 17 1.89 -4.80 -4.66
N THR A 18 1.27 -5.14 -5.78
CA THR A 18 0.26 -6.18 -5.86
C THR A 18 0.84 -7.41 -6.55
N LEU A 19 0.40 -8.60 -6.13
CA LEU A 19 0.73 -9.87 -6.78
C LEU A 19 -0.57 -10.66 -6.96
N ASP A 20 -0.82 -11.11 -8.18
CA ASP A 20 -1.98 -11.94 -8.52
C ASP A 20 -1.55 -13.41 -8.64
N PHE A 21 -2.20 -14.29 -7.89
CA PHE A 21 -1.98 -15.74 -7.90
C PHE A 21 -3.15 -16.51 -8.56
N GLY A 22 -4.15 -15.81 -9.08
CA GLY A 22 -5.33 -16.37 -9.75
C GLY A 22 -6.52 -16.58 -8.82
N ASP A 23 -6.32 -17.19 -7.65
CA ASP A 23 -7.35 -17.38 -6.62
C ASP A 23 -7.34 -16.31 -5.53
N LYS A 24 -6.25 -15.53 -5.47
CA LYS A 24 -6.10 -14.40 -4.57
C LYS A 24 -5.11 -13.35 -5.08
N ILE A 25 -5.26 -12.14 -4.56
CA ILE A 25 -4.36 -11.01 -4.76
C ILE A 25 -3.72 -10.66 -3.42
N LEU A 26 -2.40 -10.46 -3.42
CA LEU A 26 -1.65 -9.94 -2.27
C LEU A 26 -1.43 -8.45 -2.44
N VAL A 27 -1.46 -7.71 -1.33
CA VAL A 27 -1.00 -6.31 -1.26
C VAL A 27 0.18 -6.24 -0.29
N ILE A 28 1.32 -5.76 -0.79
CA ILE A 28 2.55 -5.58 -0.03
C ILE A 28 2.91 -4.11 -0.08
N TYR A 29 3.24 -3.52 1.06
CA TYR A 29 3.69 -2.14 1.11
C TYR A 29 4.78 -1.94 2.16
N GLY A 30 5.65 -0.96 1.92
CA GLY A 30 6.69 -0.54 2.86
C GLY A 30 6.81 0.97 2.86
N SER A 31 7.02 1.56 4.04
CA SER A 31 7.29 2.99 4.21
C SER A 31 8.76 3.26 4.49
N LEU A 32 9.22 4.46 4.12
CA LEU A 32 10.53 5.02 4.43
C LEU A 32 10.44 6.22 5.39
N SER A 33 9.25 6.46 5.93
CA SER A 33 8.93 7.52 6.89
C SER A 33 7.86 7.07 7.90
N ASP A 34 7.58 7.96 8.84
CA ASP A 34 6.58 7.85 9.90
C ASP A 34 5.39 8.79 9.72
N PHE A 35 5.15 9.28 8.50
CA PHE A 35 3.98 10.08 8.21
C PHE A 35 2.69 9.29 8.40
N GLU A 36 1.62 10.00 8.77
CA GLU A 36 0.26 9.46 8.70
C GLU A 36 -0.18 9.34 7.24
N TYR A 37 -0.71 8.17 6.86
CA TYR A 37 -1.23 7.94 5.52
C TYR A 37 -2.26 6.82 5.46
N ALA A 38 -3.02 6.79 4.36
CA ALA A 38 -3.90 5.67 4.02
C ALA A 38 -3.62 5.20 2.58
N ILE A 39 -3.44 3.89 2.40
CA ILE A 39 -3.36 3.23 1.09
C ILE A 39 -4.73 2.66 0.77
N ARG A 40 -5.43 3.25 -0.19
CA ARG A 40 -6.72 2.75 -0.70
C ARG A 40 -6.50 1.92 -1.96
N VAL A 41 -6.75 0.62 -1.89
CA VAL A 41 -6.66 -0.30 -3.02
C VAL A 41 -8.06 -0.68 -3.47
N THR A 42 -8.32 -0.51 -4.76
CA THR A 42 -9.58 -0.90 -5.40
C THR A 42 -9.31 -2.07 -6.34
N ASP A 43 -10.01 -3.18 -6.15
CA ASP A 43 -10.10 -4.23 -7.16
C ASP A 43 -10.93 -3.72 -8.33
N THR A 44 -10.30 -3.59 -9.51
CA THR A 44 -10.92 -3.07 -10.72
C THR A 44 -11.92 -4.04 -11.36
N THR A 45 -11.93 -5.31 -10.96
CA THR A 45 -12.87 -6.33 -11.45
C THR A 45 -14.17 -6.32 -10.67
N THR A 46 -14.09 -6.32 -9.33
CA THR A 46 -15.28 -6.40 -8.46
C THR A 46 -15.74 -5.04 -7.90
N GLY A 47 -14.86 -4.04 -7.92
CA GLY A 47 -15.08 -2.75 -7.25
C GLY A 47 -14.83 -2.79 -5.74
N ALA A 48 -14.42 -3.93 -5.17
CA ALA A 48 -14.10 -4.06 -3.76
C ALA A 48 -12.93 -3.13 -3.37
N VAL A 49 -12.96 -2.62 -2.13
CA VAL A 49 -11.97 -1.67 -1.63
C VAL A 49 -11.40 -2.15 -0.30
N LYS A 50 -10.07 -2.11 -0.18
CA LYS A 50 -9.36 -2.23 1.10
C LYS A 50 -8.57 -0.97 1.39
N VAL A 51 -8.51 -0.60 2.67
CA VAL A 51 -7.78 0.57 3.17
C VAL A 51 -6.77 0.09 4.21
N TYR A 52 -5.52 0.48 4.02
CA TYR A 52 -4.42 0.21 4.96
C TYR A 52 -3.92 1.52 5.52
N GLU A 53 -3.98 1.69 6.84
CA GLU A 53 -3.64 2.94 7.50
C GLU A 53 -2.30 2.83 8.23
N ASN A 54 -1.57 3.94 8.26
CA ASN A 54 -0.42 4.14 9.11
C ASN A 54 -0.64 5.39 9.94
N ALA A 55 -0.62 5.27 11.26
CA ALA A 55 -0.66 6.42 12.16
C ALA A 55 0.70 7.14 12.17
N ALA A 56 0.70 8.45 12.42
CA ALA A 56 1.93 9.23 12.56
C ALA A 56 2.85 8.63 13.65
N GLY A 57 4.16 8.63 13.40
CA GLY A 57 5.17 8.08 14.30
C GLY A 57 5.41 6.57 14.13
N ASN A 58 4.65 5.89 13.26
CA ASN A 58 4.86 4.47 12.97
C ASN A 58 5.71 4.27 11.71
N PHE A 59 6.85 3.61 11.88
CA PHE A 59 7.70 3.15 10.79
C PHE A 59 7.37 1.69 10.51
N CYS A 60 6.47 1.42 9.56
CA CYS A 60 6.17 0.04 9.20
C CYS A 60 5.57 -0.13 7.81
N GLY A 61 5.91 -1.25 7.18
CA GLY A 61 5.18 -1.80 6.04
C GLY A 61 4.10 -2.78 6.47
N GLY A 62 3.47 -3.43 5.50
CA GLY A 62 2.50 -4.50 5.71
C GLY A 62 2.39 -5.45 4.52
N LEU A 63 1.80 -6.61 4.80
CA LEU A 63 1.42 -7.63 3.84
C LEU A 63 0.00 -8.06 4.18
N ASP A 64 -0.95 -7.83 3.27
CA ASP A 64 -2.21 -8.55 3.24
C ASP A 64 -2.04 -9.70 2.23
N ASP A 65 -1.93 -10.92 2.75
CA ASP A 65 -1.64 -12.10 1.93
C ASP A 65 -2.89 -12.71 1.27
N ASN A 66 -4.04 -12.07 1.45
CA ASN A 66 -5.36 -12.44 0.92
C ASN A 66 -6.25 -11.18 0.75
N ALA A 67 -5.77 -10.22 -0.03
CA ALA A 67 -6.42 -8.93 -0.19
C ALA A 67 -7.77 -9.03 -0.92
N PHE A 68 -7.79 -9.73 -2.05
CA PHE A 68 -8.96 -9.93 -2.91
C PHE A 68 -8.96 -11.34 -3.50
#